data_AF-A0A2M9E6H1-F1
#
_entry.id   AF-A0A2M9E6H1-F1
#
_cell.length_a   1.000
_cell.length_b   1.000
_cell.length_c   1.000
_cell.angle_alpha   90.00
_cell.angle_beta   90.00
_cell.angle_gamma   90.00
#
_symmetry.space_group_name_H-M   'P 1'
#
loop_
_entity.id
_entity.type
_entity.pdbx_description
1 polymer ?
#
loop_
_entity_poly.entity_id
_entity_poly.type
_entity_poly.pdbx_seq_one_letter_code
_entity_poly.pdbx_strand_id
1 'polypeptide(L)'
;MEGCLGSGRAVYRRPPGPVVVPQRRGYPAPMAGSVPILEFAHPVFLPGRNTTVRRGTRWHGVPFARLRLGDGGLTPPVSLHTEVRVFRELDAHALRFEHDPACRTPEGLLAVLRIHYPGFGEDDAVTLCHFDL
;
A
#
# COMPACT_ATOMS: atom_id res chain seq x y z
N MET A 1 -51.14 -52.37 -19.49
CA MET A 1 -50.97 -50.92 -19.68
C MET A 1 -50.65 -50.36 -18.30
N GLU A 2 -49.35 -50.23 -18.02
CA GLU A 2 -48.63 -48.94 -18.04
C GLU A 2 -49.03 -48.08 -16.82
N GLY A 3 -48.14 -47.64 -15.92
CA GLY A 3 -46.68 -47.73 -15.87
C GLY A 3 -46.13 -46.99 -14.64
N CYS A 4 -44.83 -47.16 -14.43
CA CYS A 4 -43.82 -46.19 -13.95
C CYS A 4 -44.02 -45.52 -12.56
N LEU A 5 -43.22 -45.88 -11.55
CA LEU A 5 -41.87 -45.37 -11.23
C LEU A 5 -41.84 -43.98 -10.56
N GLY A 6 -41.53 -43.99 -9.26
CA GLY A 6 -40.40 -43.23 -8.72
C GLY A 6 -40.63 -41.81 -8.18
N SER A 7 -39.72 -41.47 -7.24
CA SER A 7 -39.37 -40.12 -6.74
C SER A 7 -40.27 -39.62 -5.60
N GLY A 8 -39.79 -39.43 -4.38
CA GLY A 8 -38.47 -39.01 -3.96
C GLY A 8 -38.66 -37.77 -3.09
N ARG A 9 -38.56 -37.92 -1.76
CA ARG A 9 -38.66 -36.82 -0.81
C ARG A 9 -37.59 -35.77 -1.13
N ALA A 10 -37.99 -34.60 -1.61
CA ALA A 10 -37.11 -33.45 -1.76
C ALA A 10 -36.80 -32.88 -0.37
N VAL A 11 -35.68 -33.32 0.21
CA VAL A 11 -35.05 -32.61 1.34
C VAL A 11 -34.36 -31.40 0.75
N TYR A 12 -34.99 -30.23 0.86
CA TYR A 12 -34.36 -28.96 0.55
C TYR A 12 -33.22 -28.71 1.55
N ARG A 13 -32.00 -29.10 1.19
CA ARG A 13 -30.79 -28.62 1.86
C ARG A 13 -30.58 -27.17 1.44
N ARG A 14 -30.78 -26.23 2.37
CA ARG A 14 -30.40 -24.82 2.17
C ARG A 14 -28.89 -24.76 1.85
N PRO A 15 -28.46 -23.96 0.88
CA PRO A 15 -27.03 -23.70 0.69
C PRO A 15 -26.48 -22.98 1.93
N PRO A 16 -25.23 -23.23 2.32
CA PRO A 16 -24.59 -22.45 3.37
C PRO A 16 -24.55 -20.99 2.93
N GLY A 17 -25.07 -20.11 3.78
CA GLY A 17 -25.00 -18.67 3.57
C GLY A 17 -23.55 -18.19 3.49
N PRO A 18 -23.29 -17.01 2.91
CA PRO A 18 -21.94 -16.48 2.81
C PRO A 18 -21.33 -16.36 4.20
N VAL A 19 -20.13 -16.93 4.36
CA VAL A 19 -19.30 -16.76 5.55
C VAL A 19 -18.93 -15.27 5.63
N VAL A 20 -19.53 -14.56 6.58
CA VAL A 20 -19.14 -13.18 6.91
C VAL A 20 -17.80 -13.26 7.62
N VAL A 21 -16.71 -13.05 6.86
CA VAL A 21 -15.38 -12.85 7.43
C VAL A 21 -15.38 -11.49 8.13
N PRO A 22 -15.06 -11.39 9.43
CA PRO A 22 -14.98 -10.11 10.11
C PRO A 22 -13.84 -9.30 9.49
N GLN A 23 -14.20 -8.20 8.82
CA GLN A 23 -13.24 -7.21 8.33
C GLN A 23 -12.45 -6.69 9.53
N ARG A 24 -11.18 -7.09 9.63
CA ARG A 24 -10.23 -6.48 10.57
C ARG A 24 -10.16 -5.00 10.24
N ARG A 25 -10.37 -4.14 11.25
CA ARG A 25 -10.32 -2.67 11.20
C ARG A 25 -9.42 -2.15 10.09
N GLY A 26 -10.02 -1.84 8.94
CA GLY A 26 -9.40 -1.02 7.92
C GLY A 26 -9.30 0.39 8.47
N TYR A 27 -8.10 0.98 8.41
CA TYR A 27 -7.98 2.42 8.52
C TYR A 27 -8.77 3.04 7.35
N PRO A 28 -9.57 4.09 7.56
CA PRO A 28 -10.32 4.71 6.48
C PRO A 28 -9.34 5.19 5.40
N ALA A 29 -9.68 4.90 4.14
CA ALA A 29 -9.07 5.58 3.00
C ALA A 29 -9.20 7.11 3.21
N PRO A 30 -8.21 7.92 2.79
CA PRO A 30 -8.30 9.37 2.91
C PRO A 30 -9.61 9.87 2.27
N MET A 31 -10.35 10.69 3.03
CA MET A 31 -11.67 11.21 2.65
C MET A 31 -11.62 11.95 1.31
N ALA A 32 -12.67 11.81 0.51
CA ALA A 32 -12.86 12.59 -0.71
C ALA A 32 -12.87 14.09 -0.37
N GLY A 33 -11.87 14.85 -0.84
CA GLY A 33 -11.91 16.31 -0.82
C GLY A 33 -10.57 17.04 -0.79
N SER A 34 -9.48 16.41 -0.34
CA SER A 34 -8.16 17.07 -0.30
C SER A 34 -7.05 16.17 -0.85
N VAL A 35 -6.14 16.79 -1.62
CA VAL A 35 -4.94 16.10 -2.12
C VAL A 35 -4.06 15.76 -0.90
N PRO A 36 -3.73 14.47 -0.67
CA PRO A 36 -2.96 14.07 0.49
C PRO A 36 -1.55 14.65 0.48
N ILE A 37 -0.96 14.83 1.65
CA ILE A 37 0.39 15.38 1.81
C ILE A 37 1.37 14.23 2.11
N LEU A 38 2.43 14.14 1.31
CA LEU A 38 3.61 13.31 1.60
C LEU A 38 4.60 14.13 2.44
N GLU A 39 4.87 13.64 3.65
CA GLU A 39 5.85 14.23 4.56
C GLU A 39 7.12 13.39 4.59
N PHE A 40 8.26 14.06 4.67
CA PHE A 40 9.59 13.46 4.56
C PHE A 40 10.46 13.94 5.71
N ALA A 41 11.22 13.04 6.33
CA ALA A 41 12.12 13.39 7.43
C ALA A 41 13.43 14.00 6.91
N HIS A 42 14.08 13.33 5.96
CA HIS A 42 15.39 13.72 5.44
C HIS A 42 15.46 13.60 3.91
N PRO A 43 14.60 14.32 3.15
CA PRO A 43 14.56 14.18 1.70
C PRO A 43 15.79 14.79 1.02
N VAL A 44 16.42 13.99 0.15
CA VAL A 44 17.37 14.42 -0.88
C VAL A 44 16.78 14.06 -2.24
N PHE A 45 15.91 14.94 -2.74
CA PHE A 45 15.25 14.71 -4.02
C PHE A 45 16.24 14.78 -5.18
N LEU A 46 16.09 13.84 -6.11
CA LEU A 46 16.81 13.78 -7.39
C LEU A 46 16.02 14.55 -8.46
N PRO A 47 16.68 15.11 -9.49
CA PRO A 47 15.97 15.57 -10.68
C PRO A 47 15.30 14.39 -11.38
N GLY A 48 14.02 14.52 -11.74
CA GLY A 48 13.22 13.44 -12.32
C GLY A 48 12.69 12.49 -11.25
N ARG A 49 12.87 11.18 -11.47
CA ARG A 49 12.20 10.14 -10.67
C ARG A 49 12.71 10.07 -9.24
N ASN A 50 11.76 10.11 -8.31
CA ASN A 50 11.92 9.88 -6.89
C ASN A 50 10.96 8.79 -6.42
N THR A 51 11.33 8.10 -5.34
CA THR A 51 10.52 7.06 -4.70
C THR A 51 10.46 7.31 -3.21
N THR A 52 9.28 7.10 -2.62
CA THR A 52 9.11 6.96 -1.17
C THR A 52 8.44 5.64 -0.84
N VAL A 53 8.98 4.93 0.15
CA VAL A 53 8.38 3.68 0.65
C VAL A 53 7.53 3.97 1.88
N ARG A 54 6.28 3.50 1.86
CA ARG A 54 5.32 3.67 2.96
C ARG A 54 4.85 2.32 3.46
N ARG A 55 4.76 2.15 4.78
CA ARG A 55 4.23 0.94 5.40
C ARG A 55 2.78 0.69 4.98
N GLY A 56 2.46 -0.57 4.67
CA GLY A 56 1.12 -1.03 4.33
C GLY A 56 0.65 -0.57 2.96
N THR A 57 -0.67 -0.60 2.75
CA THR A 57 -1.33 -0.35 1.45
C THR A 57 -2.08 0.98 1.39
N ARG A 58 -1.98 1.83 2.42
CA ARG A 58 -2.75 3.09 2.52
C ARG A 58 -2.56 4.01 1.32
N TRP A 59 -1.35 4.02 0.76
CA TRP A 59 -1.01 4.88 -0.37
C TRP A 59 -1.29 4.25 -1.72
N HIS A 60 -1.66 2.96 -1.76
CA HIS A 60 -1.93 2.29 -3.02
C HIS A 60 -3.16 2.88 -3.71
N GLY A 61 -3.01 3.19 -5.00
CA GLY A 61 -4.07 3.78 -5.82
C GLY A 61 -4.29 5.28 -5.58
N VAL A 62 -3.49 5.93 -4.73
CA VAL A 62 -3.52 7.39 -4.58
C VAL A 62 -2.87 8.01 -5.83
N PRO A 63 -3.62 8.78 -6.65
CA PRO A 63 -3.11 9.24 -7.94
C PRO A 63 -2.29 10.54 -7.85
N PHE A 64 -2.51 11.33 -6.81
CA PHE A 64 -1.85 12.62 -6.62
C PHE A 64 -1.53 12.87 -5.15
N ALA A 65 -0.44 13.57 -4.88
CA ALA A 65 -0.10 14.09 -3.56
C ALA A 65 0.58 15.46 -3.66
N ARG A 66 0.55 16.25 -2.58
CA ARG A 66 1.44 17.40 -2.42
C ARG A 66 2.62 16.98 -1.56
N LEU A 67 3.81 17.47 -1.86
CA LEU A 67 4.99 17.20 -1.05
C LEU A 67 5.17 18.34 -0.05
N ARG A 68 5.45 18.01 1.22
CA ARG A 68 5.91 18.98 2.19
C ARG A 68 7.43 19.09 2.13
N LEU A 69 7.91 20.29 1.82
CA LEU A 69 9.33 20.61 1.74
C LEU A 69 9.87 20.97 3.13
N GLY A 70 11.20 20.99 3.27
CA GLY A 70 11.87 21.26 4.55
C GLY A 70 11.62 22.65 5.13
N ASP A 71 11.20 23.61 4.29
CA ASP A 71 10.77 24.96 4.69
C ASP A 71 9.29 25.03 5.13
N GLY A 72 8.58 23.90 5.13
CA GLY A 72 7.15 23.81 5.41
C GLY A 72 6.24 24.13 4.21
N GLY A 73 6.80 24.55 3.09
CA GLY A 73 6.10 24.80 1.84
C GLY A 73 5.49 23.53 1.26
N LEU A 74 4.41 23.70 0.49
CA LEU A 74 3.74 22.61 -0.22
C LEU A 74 3.89 22.79 -1.73
N THR A 75 4.37 21.75 -2.41
CA THR A 75 4.42 21.73 -3.87
C THR A 75 3.00 21.83 -4.47
N PRO A 76 2.87 22.17 -5.77
CA PRO A 76 1.71 21.75 -6.55
C PRO A 76 1.50 20.22 -6.45
N PRO A 77 0.28 19.71 -6.67
CA PRO A 77 0.06 18.27 -6.74
C PRO A 77 0.99 17.59 -7.75
N VAL A 78 1.69 16.56 -7.32
CA VAL A 78 2.48 15.67 -8.17
C VAL A 78 1.72 14.38 -8.43
N SER A 79 1.86 13.84 -9.64
CA SER A 79 1.31 12.53 -9.98
C SER A 79 2.07 11.44 -9.25
N LEU A 80 1.35 10.45 -8.73
CA LEU A 80 1.92 9.27 -8.11
C LEU A 80 1.67 8.04 -8.97
N HIS A 81 2.72 7.25 -9.18
CA HIS A 81 2.61 5.86 -9.62
C HIS A 81 2.90 4.96 -8.42
N THR A 82 1.93 4.14 -8.00
CA THR A 82 2.03 3.37 -6.76
C THR A 82 2.03 1.86 -7.02
N GLU A 83 2.93 1.13 -6.37
CA GLU A 83 2.97 -0.34 -6.39
C GLU A 83 3.03 -0.89 -4.95
N VAL A 84 2.36 -2.02 -4.71
CA VAL A 84 2.43 -2.74 -3.43
C VAL A 84 3.35 -3.93 -3.60
N ARG A 85 4.26 -4.11 -2.64
CA ARG A 85 5.16 -5.28 -2.57
C ARG A 85 5.27 -5.79 -1.14
N VAL A 86 5.73 -7.02 -0.99
CA VAL A 86 6.24 -7.51 0.30
C VAL A 86 7.65 -6.96 0.50
N PHE A 87 7.99 -6.53 1.72
CA PHE A 87 9.27 -5.88 1.97
C PHE A 87 10.49 -6.72 1.55
N ARG A 88 10.49 -8.03 1.85
CA ARG A 88 11.57 -8.97 1.48
C ARG A 88 11.82 -9.09 -0.03
N GLU A 89 10.89 -8.63 -0.87
CA GLU A 89 11.02 -8.65 -2.33
C GLU A 89 11.69 -7.38 -2.88
N LEU A 90 12.02 -6.42 -2.01
CA LEU A 90 12.73 -5.21 -2.39
C LEU A 90 14.22 -5.47 -2.50
N ASP A 91 14.80 -4.99 -3.59
CA ASP A 91 16.23 -4.96 -3.81
C ASP A 91 16.74 -3.52 -3.95
N ALA A 92 18.06 -3.36 -4.00
CA ALA A 92 18.68 -2.06 -4.20
C ALA A 92 18.27 -1.41 -5.54
N HIS A 93 17.90 -2.20 -6.55
CA HIS A 93 17.44 -1.66 -7.82
C HIS A 93 16.07 -0.98 -7.69
N ALA A 94 15.12 -1.56 -6.95
CA ALA A 94 13.83 -0.95 -6.63
C ALA A 94 13.99 0.33 -5.79
N LEU A 95 15.03 0.38 -4.96
CA LEU A 95 15.29 1.48 -4.02
C LEU A 95 16.28 2.53 -4.54
N ARG A 96 16.83 2.40 -5.75
CA ARG A 96 17.86 3.32 -6.26
C ARG A 96 17.43 4.80 -6.33
N PHE A 97 16.12 5.04 -6.43
CA PHE A 97 15.52 6.37 -6.49
C PHE A 97 14.86 6.78 -5.17
N GLU A 98 15.12 6.08 -4.06
CA GLU A 98 14.64 6.50 -2.75
C GLU A 98 15.17 7.91 -2.43
N HIS A 99 14.24 8.78 -2.05
CA HIS A 99 14.49 10.19 -1.72
C HIS A 99 15.47 10.35 -0.54
N ASP A 100 15.46 9.44 0.43
CA ASP A 100 16.42 9.37 1.53
C ASP A 100 17.57 8.43 1.14
N PRO A 101 18.82 8.93 1.04
CA PRO A 101 19.98 8.10 0.74
C PRO A 101 20.16 6.91 1.69
N ALA A 102 19.75 7.00 2.95
CA ALA A 102 19.82 5.91 3.91
C ALA A 102 18.84 4.77 3.59
N CYS A 103 17.82 5.03 2.79
CA CYS A 103 16.78 4.07 2.40
C CYS A 103 17.02 3.42 1.03
N ARG A 104 18.17 3.66 0.38
CA ARG A 104 18.48 3.12 -0.96
C ARG A 104 18.93 1.65 -0.97
N THR A 105 19.03 1.03 0.20
CA THR A 105 19.23 -0.42 0.35
C THR A 105 18.12 -1.02 1.21
N PRO A 106 17.77 -2.30 1.03
CA PRO A 106 16.76 -2.96 1.86
C PRO A 106 17.11 -2.90 3.35
N GLU A 107 18.36 -3.09 3.72
CA GLU A 107 18.80 -3.06 5.12
C GLU A 107 18.64 -1.66 5.74
N GLY A 108 19.01 -0.62 4.99
CA GLY A 108 18.90 0.75 5.43
C GLY A 108 17.44 1.19 5.58
N LEU A 109 16.61 0.86 4.59
CA LEU A 109 15.17 1.10 4.65
C LEU A 109 14.52 0.35 5.82
N LEU A 110 14.89 -0.91 6.07
CA LEU A 110 14.37 -1.70 7.19
C LEU A 110 14.70 -1.04 8.53
N ALA A 111 15.94 -0.58 8.70
CA ALA A 111 16.38 0.12 9.90
C ALA A 111 15.56 1.40 10.14
N VAL A 112 15.38 2.22 9.11
CA VAL A 112 14.57 3.45 9.20
C VAL A 112 13.11 3.13 9.50
N LEU A 113 12.50 2.16 8.82
CA LEU A 113 11.10 1.80 9.06
C LEU A 113 10.87 1.27 10.48
N ARG A 114 11.82 0.52 11.05
CA ARG A 114 11.72 0.02 12.43
C ARG A 114 11.81 1.12 13.49
N ILE A 115 12.49 2.24 13.21
CA ILE A 115 12.48 3.41 14.11
C ILE A 115 11.08 3.99 14.22
N HIS A 116 10.36 4.11 13.10
CA HIS A 116 9.01 4.69 13.08
C HIS A 116 7.90 3.71 13.41
N TYR A 117 8.10 2.42 13.13
CA TYR A 117 7.10 1.37 13.27
C TYR A 117 7.71 0.16 14.02
N PRO A 118 7.70 0.19 15.36
CA PRO A 118 8.14 -0.96 16.16
C PRO A 118 7.38 -2.23 15.75
N GLY A 119 8.14 -3.31 15.50
CA GLY A 119 7.59 -4.58 15.03
C GLY A 119 7.42 -4.72 13.51
N PHE A 120 7.85 -3.72 12.72
CA PHE A 120 7.92 -3.87 11.27
C PHE A 120 8.94 -4.96 10.87
N GLY A 121 8.50 -5.89 10.02
CA GLY A 121 9.23 -7.06 9.58
C GLY A 121 9.32 -7.18 8.05
N GLU A 122 10.13 -8.13 7.60
CA GLU A 122 10.39 -8.33 6.17
C GLU A 122 9.20 -8.92 5.40
N ASP A 123 8.25 -9.54 6.10
CA ASP A 123 7.01 -10.05 5.50
C ASP A 123 5.89 -8.99 5.45
N ASP A 124 6.13 -7.78 5.95
CA ASP A 124 5.14 -6.70 5.89
C ASP A 124 4.99 -6.16 4.47
N ALA A 125 3.75 -5.80 4.12
CA ALA A 125 3.47 -5.09 2.88
C ALA A 125 3.93 -3.62 2.97
N VAL A 126 4.42 -3.11 1.85
CA VAL A 126 4.79 -1.71 1.65
C VAL A 126 4.24 -1.20 0.33
N THR A 127 3.97 0.11 0.27
CA THR A 127 3.63 0.80 -0.97
C THR A 127 4.83 1.65 -1.39
N LEU A 128 5.34 1.44 -2.60
CA LEU A 128 6.29 2.34 -3.23
C LEU A 128 5.48 3.39 -3.98
N CYS A 129 5.74 4.65 -3.69
CA CYS A 129 5.12 5.79 -4.37
C CYS A 129 6.21 6.47 -5.20
N HIS A 130 6.09 6.40 -6.52
CA HIS A 130 6.99 7.05 -7.45
C HIS A 130 6.39 8.38 -7.92
N PHE A 131 7.23 9.41 -8.03
CA PHE A 131 6.85 10.74 -8.50
C PHE A 131 8.05 11.43 -9.15
N ASP A 132 7.79 12.41 -10.01
CA ASP A 132 8.82 13.20 -10.68
C ASP A 132 8.85 14.63 -10.12
N LEU A 133 10.06 15.21 -10.02
CA LEU A 133 10.34 16.59 -9.62
C LEU A 133 11.27 17.30 -10.60
#